data_AF-A0A0R0GT85-F1
#
_entry.id   AF-A0A0R0GT85-F1
#
_cell.length_a   1.000
_cell.length_b   1.000
_cell.length_c   1.000
_cell.angle_alpha   90.00
_cell.angle_beta   90.00
_cell.angle_gamma   90.00
#
_symmetry.space_group_name_H-M   'P 1'
#
loop_
_entity.id
_entity.type
_entity.pdbx_description
1 polymer ?
#
loop_
_entity_poly.entity_id
_entity_poly.type
_entity_poly.pdbx_seq_one_letter_code
_entity_poly.pdbx_strand_id
1 'polypeptide(L)'
;MKLIKYVMILLNGGVPIAFAGTEEPAAYGELISIGGLGPSVNGKLSSTIAEILETKLYIDSSRFYIKFYDVQRSFFGFNGSTF
;
A
#
# COMPACT_ATOMS: atom_id res chain seq x y z
N MET A 1 -0.80 17.09 7.35
CA MET A 1 0.34 16.80 6.46
C MET A 1 1.31 15.88 7.20
N LYS A 2 1.54 14.65 6.72
CA LYS A 2 2.51 13.72 7.35
C LYS A 2 3.90 14.10 6.84
N LEU A 3 4.88 14.22 7.75
CA LEU A 3 6.25 14.53 7.35
C LEU A 3 6.85 13.31 6.65
N ILE A 4 7.61 13.53 5.58
CA ILE A 4 8.28 12.45 4.81
C ILE A 4 9.11 11.55 5.72
N LYS A 5 9.68 12.10 6.80
CA LYS A 5 10.43 11.35 7.83
C LYS A 5 9.65 10.23 8.55
N TYR A 6 8.32 10.19 8.43
CA TYR A 6 7.46 9.14 9.02
C TYR A 6 6.84 8.21 7.96
N VAL A 7 7.34 8.25 6.73
CA VAL A 7 6.91 7.33 5.67
C VAL A 7 7.94 6.21 5.57
N MET A 8 7.48 4.98 5.71
CA MET A 8 8.26 3.76 5.50
C MET A 8 7.71 3.06 4.25
N ILE A 9 8.61 2.56 3.40
CA ILE A 9 8.26 1.85 2.17
C ILE A 9 9.04 0.54 2.14
N LEU A 10 8.35 -0.53 1.78
CA LEU A 10 8.93 -1.84 1.50
C LEU A 10 8.41 -2.31 0.13
N LEU A 11 9.32 -2.76 -0.73
CA LEU A 11 8.99 -3.42 -2.00
C LEU A 11 9.65 -4.80 -1.99
N ASN A 12 8.84 -5.85 -2.14
CA ASN A 12 9.32 -7.23 -2.18
C ASN A 12 9.01 -7.85 -3.54
N GLY A 13 10.04 -7.98 -4.38
CA GLY A 13 9.93 -8.59 -5.72
C GLY A 13 10.22 -10.10 -5.70
N GLY A 14 9.91 -10.77 -6.82
CA GLY A 14 10.19 -12.20 -6.98
C GLY A 14 9.30 -13.13 -6.16
N VAL A 15 8.19 -12.63 -5.62
CA VAL A 15 7.19 -13.41 -4.90
C VAL A 15 6.24 -14.04 -5.92
N PRO A 16 6.07 -15.38 -5.92
CA PRO A 16 5.03 -16.02 -6.73
C PRO A 16 3.64 -15.56 -6.28
N ILE A 17 2.84 -15.02 -7.21
CA ILE A 17 1.48 -14.55 -6.96
C ILE A 17 0.57 -15.12 -8.04
N ALA A 18 -0.48 -15.82 -7.62
CA ALA A 18 -1.60 -16.19 -8.49
C ALA A 18 -2.76 -15.22 -8.23
N PHE A 19 -3.29 -14.61 -9.29
CA PHE A 19 -4.42 -13.70 -9.23
C PHE A 19 -5.41 -13.97 -10.36
N ALA A 20 -6.69 -14.11 -10.01
CA ALA A 20 -7.76 -14.49 -10.94
C ALA A 20 -7.44 -15.78 -11.74
N GLY A 21 -6.76 -16.75 -11.11
CA GLY A 21 -6.44 -18.05 -11.72
C GLY A 21 -5.22 -18.07 -12.64
N THR A 22 -4.46 -16.99 -12.74
CA THR A 22 -3.22 -16.92 -13.54
C THR A 22 -2.03 -16.42 -12.72
N GLU A 23 -0.82 -16.76 -13.14
CA GLU A 23 0.45 -16.30 -12.56
C GLU A 23 1.05 -15.11 -13.33
N GLU A 24 0.25 -14.46 -14.19
CA GLU A 24 0.63 -13.19 -14.82
C GLU A 24 0.94 -12.14 -13.73
N PRO A 25 1.86 -11.19 -13.99
CA PRO A 25 2.30 -10.21 -12.99
C PRO A 25 1.14 -9.59 -12.21
N ALA A 26 1.26 -9.59 -10.89
CA ALA A 26 0.24 -9.10 -9.97
C ALA A 26 0.92 -8.53 -8.72
N ALA A 27 0.19 -7.70 -7.97
CA ALA A 27 0.69 -7.10 -6.74
C ALA A 27 -0.32 -7.18 -5.59
N TYR A 28 0.21 -7.26 -4.38
CA TYR A 28 -0.54 -7.05 -3.15
C TYR A 28 0.19 -6.02 -2.30
N GLY A 29 -0.57 -5.12 -1.68
CA GLY A 29 -0.01 -4.11 -0.80
C GLY A 29 -0.84 -3.87 0.46
N GLU A 30 -0.20 -3.34 1.47
CA GLU A 30 -0.85 -2.80 2.67
C GLU A 30 -0.36 -1.37 2.90
N LEU A 31 -1.31 -0.47 3.17
CA LEU A 31 -1.02 0.90 3.57
C LEU A 31 -1.64 1.15 4.93
N ILE A 32 -0.77 1.34 5.92
CA ILE A 32 -1.12 1.58 7.30
C ILE A 32 -0.81 3.02 7.65
N SER A 33 -1.76 3.74 8.23
CA SER A 33 -1.54 5.09 8.72
C SER A 33 -2.33 5.36 9.99
N ILE A 34 -1.77 6.22 10.86
CA ILE A 34 -2.49 6.78 11.99
C ILE A 34 -3.31 7.95 11.47
N GLY A 35 -4.61 7.74 11.31
CA GLY A 35 -5.52 8.72 10.72
C GLY A 35 -5.19 9.07 9.26
N GLY A 36 -6.06 9.89 8.69
CA GLY A 36 -5.91 10.44 7.35
C GLY A 36 -6.32 9.48 6.23
N LEU A 37 -6.79 8.27 6.57
CA LEU A 37 -7.41 7.35 5.62
C LEU A 37 -8.92 7.52 5.64
N GLY A 38 -9.56 7.19 4.51
CA GLY A 38 -10.99 7.36 4.30
C GLY A 38 -11.33 7.27 2.81
N PRO A 39 -12.62 7.13 2.43
CA PRO A 39 -13.00 6.75 1.08
C PRO A 39 -12.36 7.59 -0.04
N SER A 40 -12.35 8.91 0.11
CA SER A 40 -11.75 9.83 -0.86
C SER A 40 -10.22 9.70 -0.95
N VAL A 41 -9.53 9.64 0.20
CA VAL A 41 -8.06 9.53 0.24
C VAL A 41 -7.62 8.16 -0.26
N ASN A 42 -8.31 7.10 0.14
CA ASN A 42 -8.02 5.73 -0.27
C ASN A 42 -8.18 5.58 -1.78
N GLY A 43 -9.24 6.16 -2.37
CA GLY A 43 -9.43 6.15 -3.83
C GLY A 43 -8.28 6.84 -4.57
N LYS A 44 -7.85 8.02 -4.11
CA LYS A 44 -6.70 8.73 -4.71
C LYS A 44 -5.40 7.93 -4.58
N LEU A 45 -5.10 7.41 -3.40
CA LEU A 45 -3.91 6.59 -3.17
C LEU A 45 -3.92 5.31 -4.02
N SER A 46 -5.05 4.63 -4.11
CA SER A 46 -5.21 3.43 -4.95
C SER A 46 -4.96 3.76 -6.42
N SER A 47 -5.49 4.87 -6.91
CA SER A 47 -5.27 5.32 -8.30
C SER A 47 -3.80 5.66 -8.58
N THR A 48 -3.13 6.39 -7.68
CA THR A 48 -1.70 6.70 -7.84
C THR A 48 -0.83 5.45 -7.78
N ILE A 49 -1.17 4.48 -6.93
CA ILE A 49 -0.43 3.21 -6.84
C ILE A 49 -0.65 2.36 -8.08
N ALA A 50 -1.87 2.30 -8.62
CA ALA A 50 -2.16 1.66 -9.89
C ALA A 50 -1.29 2.24 -11.04
N GLU A 51 -1.20 3.57 -11.13
CA GLU A 51 -0.35 4.23 -12.12
C GLU A 51 1.14 3.88 -11.96
N ILE A 52 1.64 3.81 -10.72
CA ILE A 52 3.04 3.40 -10.47
C ILE A 52 3.26 1.93 -10.86
N LEU A 53 2.34 1.04 -10.50
CA LEU A 53 2.42 -0.39 -10.85
C LEU A 53 2.48 -0.58 -12.37
N GLU A 54 1.60 0.11 -13.10
CA GLU A 54 1.49 0.01 -14.54
C GLU A 54 2.73 0.62 -15.25
N THR A 55 3.15 1.82 -14.83
CA THR A 55 4.20 2.58 -15.54
C THR A 55 5.63 2.22 -15.14
N LYS A 56 5.84 1.72 -13.92
CA LYS A 56 7.20 1.44 -13.38
C LYS A 56 7.48 -0.03 -13.19
N LEU A 57 6.46 -0.82 -12.91
CA LEU A 57 6.61 -2.25 -12.58
C LEU A 57 5.97 -3.16 -13.63
N TYR A 58 5.29 -2.60 -14.64
CA TYR A 58 4.64 -3.33 -15.74
C TYR A 58 3.61 -4.35 -15.23
N ILE A 59 2.92 -4.01 -14.14
CA ILE A 59 1.81 -4.79 -13.59
C ILE A 59 0.50 -4.10 -13.99
N ASP A 60 -0.40 -4.85 -14.62
CA ASP A 60 -1.71 -4.35 -15.03
C ASP A 60 -2.51 -3.83 -13.82
N SER A 61 -3.14 -2.66 -13.96
CA SER A 61 -3.87 -2.00 -12.87
C SER A 61 -5.12 -2.75 -12.41
N SER A 62 -5.60 -3.73 -13.17
CA SER A 62 -6.66 -4.66 -12.73
C SER A 62 -6.14 -5.83 -11.88
N ARG A 63 -4.81 -6.04 -11.81
CA ARG A 63 -4.17 -7.20 -11.16
C ARG A 63 -3.49 -6.85 -9.84
N PHE A 64 -4.11 -5.99 -9.03
CA PHE A 64 -3.63 -5.75 -7.68
C PHE A 64 -4.75 -5.52 -6.67
N TYR A 65 -4.43 -5.81 -5.41
CA TYR A 65 -5.19 -5.30 -4.27
C TYR A 65 -4.30 -4.51 -3.34
N ILE A 66 -4.88 -3.48 -2.71
CA ILE A 66 -4.26 -2.77 -1.61
C ILE A 66 -5.22 -2.68 -0.43
N LYS A 67 -4.75 -3.09 0.75
CA LYS A 67 -5.48 -2.97 2.00
C LYS A 67 -5.12 -1.65 2.68
N PHE A 68 -6.12 -0.81 2.95
CA PHE A 68 -5.95 0.39 3.77
C PHE A 68 -6.31 0.08 5.23
N TYR A 69 -5.46 0.46 6.17
CA TYR A 69 -5.70 0.27 7.60
C TYR A 69 -5.43 1.55 8.38
N ASP A 70 -6.51 2.17 8.88
CA ASP A 70 -6.43 3.30 9.81
C ASP A 70 -6.22 2.77 11.23
N VAL A 71 -5.02 2.96 11.76
CA VAL A 71 -4.60 2.38 13.03
C VAL A 71 -4.65 3.43 14.15
N GLN A 72 -5.18 3.02 15.31
CA GLN A 72 -5.11 3.86 16.50
C GLN A 72 -3.66 4.07 16.93
N ARG A 73 -3.34 5.28 17.42
CA ARG A 73 -1.99 5.67 17.87
C ARG A 73 -1.36 4.67 18.84
N SER A 74 -2.14 4.25 19.84
CA SER A 74 -1.74 3.27 20.87
C SER A 74 -1.43 1.87 20.33
N PHE A 75 -1.78 1.57 19.07
CA PHE A 75 -1.49 0.30 18.41
C PHE A 75 -0.40 0.41 17.33
N PHE A 76 0.32 1.54 17.29
CA PHE A 76 1.40 1.74 16.32
C PHE A 76 2.70 2.12 17.05
N GLY A 77 3.67 1.21 17.04
CA GLY A 77 4.94 1.37 17.73
C GLY A 77 5.96 2.19 16.94
N PHE A 78 6.73 3.03 17.64
CA PHE A 78 7.85 3.77 17.08
C PHE A 78 8.83 4.19 18.19
N ASN A 79 10.13 4.07 17.91
CA ASN A 79 11.20 4.54 18.80
C ASN A 79 11.07 4.06 20.26
N GLY A 80 10.75 2.78 20.46
CA GLY A 80 10.65 2.18 21.79
C GLY A 80 9.37 2.54 22.59
N SER A 81 8.40 3.22 21.97
CA SER A 81 7.08 3.52 22.55
C SER A 81 5.99 3.33 21.49
N THR A 82 4.77 3.77 21.77
CA THR A 82 3.70 4.02 20.79
C THR A 82 3.58 5.50 20.48
N PHE A 83 2.87 5.83 19.40
CA PHE A 83 2.50 7.22 19.07
C PHE A 83 1.41 7.80 19.97
#